data_AF-A0AAD5TEC3-F1
#
_entry.id   AF-A0AAD5TEC3-F1
#
_cell.length_a   1.000
_cell.length_b   1.000
_cell.length_c   1.000
_cell.angle_alpha   90.00
_cell.angle_beta   90.00
_cell.angle_gamma   90.00
#
_symmetry.space_group_name_H-M   'P 1'
#
loop_
_entity.id
_entity.type
_entity.pdbx_description
1 polymer ?
#
loop_
_entity_poly.entity_id
_entity_poly.type
_entity_poly.pdbx_seq_one_letter_code
_entity_poly.pdbx_strand_id
1 'polypeptide(L)'
;MVEAVRGKLVGMDMTQSQVHLHWTNVPNLLEIGHRKWMLNVRLASVVAFVKQVKNKAYYKRYQTKYRRRREGKTDYYARKRLVVQAKNKYNSPKYRLVVRITNKDIVTQIVYAKLQGDIVLAAAYAHELPRYGIKHGLTNWAAAYATGLLLARRVLNQLGLDSKYEGQTEPDGEKFEVEELEDGPRPFTAFLDTGLRRTTTGSRVFGALKGAADGGLRVPHSQSRFPGWDGKEIDAELLRGYIFGRHVADYMEYLQEEDDEAYKRQFASLIEEGIEGDDLEEIYQSAHAAIRENPKAEKKERKPMTTEEKRKQALKYFRTPLNYKQRKDRIRQKKEAFSRKLAAGSDE
;
A
#
# COMPACT_ATOMS: atom_id res chain seq x y z
N MET A 1 -52.39 -5.42 38.41
CA MET A 1 -53.05 -4.11 38.55
C MET A 1 -51.99 -3.14 39.04
N VAL A 2 -51.50 -2.12 38.32
CA VAL A 2 -51.81 -1.49 37.02
C VAL A 2 -50.50 -0.84 36.51
N GLU A 3 -50.38 -0.75 35.19
CA GLU A 3 -49.43 -0.01 34.31
C GLU A 3 -49.26 1.47 34.67
N ALA A 4 -48.40 2.34 34.11
CA ALA A 4 -47.28 2.41 33.14
C ALA A 4 -46.59 3.79 33.46
N VAL A 5 -45.43 4.16 32.92
CA VAL A 5 -45.32 4.94 31.66
C VAL A 5 -43.88 4.84 31.14
N ARG A 6 -43.77 4.51 29.85
CA ARG A 6 -42.55 4.58 29.02
C ARG A 6 -42.21 6.04 28.68
N GLY A 7 -40.93 6.38 28.68
CA GLY A 7 -40.37 7.59 28.05
C GLY A 7 -39.09 7.25 27.28
N LYS A 8 -39.07 7.60 25.99
CA LYS A 8 -38.09 7.22 24.95
C LYS A 8 -36.72 7.87 25.15
N LEU A 9 -35.64 7.10 24.96
CA LEU A 9 -34.30 7.62 24.62
C LEU A 9 -34.22 7.73 23.09
N VAL A 10 -34.37 8.96 22.59
CA VAL A 10 -34.02 9.34 21.21
C VAL A 10 -32.63 9.95 21.26
N GLY A 11 -31.72 9.43 20.43
CA GLY A 11 -30.39 9.98 20.24
C GLY A 11 -30.44 11.32 19.51
N MET A 12 -29.52 12.22 19.88
CA MET A 12 -29.05 13.30 19.02
C MET A 12 -27.54 13.40 19.19
N ASP A 13 -26.83 13.07 18.11
CA ASP A 13 -25.46 13.52 17.86
C ASP A 13 -25.42 15.05 17.93
N MET A 14 -24.41 15.62 18.61
CA MET A 14 -23.90 16.93 18.23
C MET A 14 -22.38 17.01 18.38
N THR A 15 -21.83 17.65 17.36
CA THR A 15 -20.46 17.83 16.91
C THR A 15 -19.58 18.66 17.86
N GLN A 16 -18.28 18.52 17.63
CA GLN A 16 -17.19 19.33 18.16
C GLN A 16 -17.52 20.83 18.22
N SER A 17 -17.35 21.44 19.39
CA SER A 17 -17.10 22.86 19.51
C SER A 17 -15.96 23.14 20.50
N GLN A 18 -15.22 24.19 20.17
CA GLN A 18 -13.94 24.62 20.68
C GLN A 18 -13.91 24.81 22.20
N VAL A 19 -12.77 24.48 22.82
CA VAL A 19 -12.38 25.09 24.09
C VAL A 19 -11.07 25.84 23.87
N HIS A 20 -11.21 27.14 23.63
CA HIS A 20 -10.14 28.12 23.71
C HIS A 20 -9.92 28.41 25.21
N LEU A 21 -8.79 28.01 25.77
CA LEU A 21 -8.41 28.34 27.15
C LEU A 21 -7.77 29.73 27.16
N HIS A 22 -8.53 30.72 27.63
CA HIS A 22 -8.00 32.03 28.01
C HIS A 22 -7.17 31.88 29.30
N TRP A 23 -5.92 32.33 29.24
CA TRP A 23 -5.07 32.54 30.39
C TRP A 23 -5.46 33.86 31.05
N THR A 24 -6.05 33.81 32.25
CA THR A 24 -6.07 34.97 33.15
C THR A 24 -5.04 34.77 34.25
N ASN A 25 -4.01 35.62 34.18
CA ASN A 25 -3.05 35.90 35.24
C ASN A 25 -3.81 36.34 36.49
N VAL A 26 -3.61 35.68 37.64
CA VAL A 26 -4.00 36.22 38.95
C VAL A 26 -2.75 36.26 39.82
N PRO A 27 -2.35 37.44 40.32
CA PRO A 27 -1.15 37.59 41.13
C PRO A 27 -1.45 37.16 42.58
N ASN A 28 -0.80 36.12 43.07
CA ASN A 28 -0.80 35.78 44.49
C ASN A 28 0.26 36.62 45.20
N LEU A 29 -0.16 37.74 45.79
CA LEU A 29 0.56 38.47 46.81
C LEU A 29 -0.30 38.51 48.07
N LEU A 30 0.13 37.76 49.09
CA LEU A 30 -0.28 37.93 50.48
C LEU A 30 0.93 37.56 51.35
N GLU A 31 1.68 38.58 51.74
CA GLU A 31 2.67 38.50 52.82
C GLU A 31 1.96 38.63 54.15
N ILE A 32 1.97 37.56 54.95
CA ILE A 32 1.92 37.67 56.42
C ILE A 32 2.88 36.60 56.98
N GLY A 33 3.95 37.06 57.63
CA GLY A 33 4.70 36.27 58.62
C GLY A 33 5.86 35.41 58.06
N HIS A 34 7.07 35.72 58.53
CA HIS A 34 8.30 34.96 58.31
C HIS A 34 8.16 33.47 58.69
N ARG A 35 7.96 32.59 57.70
CA ARG A 35 8.45 31.20 57.61
C ARG A 35 7.98 30.59 56.28
N LYS A 36 8.90 30.55 55.30
CA LYS A 36 8.66 29.99 53.97
C LYS A 36 8.73 28.46 54.04
N TRP A 37 7.63 27.80 54.42
CA TRP A 37 7.48 26.36 54.15
C TRP A 37 7.09 26.20 52.68
N MET A 38 8.05 25.81 51.83
CA MET A 38 7.72 25.23 50.53
C MET A 38 7.04 23.87 50.78
N LEU A 39 5.72 23.89 50.97
CA LEU A 39 4.90 22.71 50.78
C LEU A 39 5.04 22.33 49.30
N ASN A 40 5.97 21.43 49.01
CA ASN A 40 6.04 20.71 47.75
C ASN A 40 4.81 19.80 47.72
N VAL A 41 3.63 20.39 47.51
CA VAL A 41 2.46 19.67 47.02
C VAL A 41 2.84 19.26 45.61
N ARG A 42 3.52 18.11 45.52
CA ARG A 42 3.41 17.28 44.35
C ARG A 42 1.91 17.23 44.09
N LEU A 43 1.50 17.79 42.95
CA LEU A 43 0.29 17.39 42.26
C LEU A 43 0.39 15.86 42.15
N ALA A 44 -0.07 15.17 43.20
CA ALA A 44 -0.37 13.76 43.18
C ALA A 44 -1.46 13.68 42.13
N SER A 45 -1.03 13.32 40.92
CA SER A 45 -1.86 13.26 39.74
C SER A 45 -3.14 12.54 40.10
N VAL A 46 -4.24 13.29 40.04
CA VAL A 46 -5.59 12.77 40.07
C VAL A 46 -5.66 11.62 39.04
N VAL A 47 -6.32 10.53 39.46
CA VAL A 47 -6.56 9.23 38.77
C VAL A 47 -5.60 8.07 39.12
N ALA A 48 -5.72 7.58 40.37
CA ALA A 48 -5.10 6.36 40.89
C ALA A 48 -6.08 5.17 41.03
N PHE A 49 -6.99 4.96 40.08
CA PHE A 49 -7.99 3.87 40.15
C PHE A 49 -7.87 2.82 39.04
N VAL A 50 -6.88 2.91 38.14
CA VAL A 50 -6.71 1.95 37.04
C VAL A 50 -5.51 1.03 37.30
N LYS A 51 -5.76 -0.28 37.39
CA LYS A 51 -4.71 -1.29 37.51
C LYS A 51 -3.77 -1.22 36.30
N GLN A 52 -2.47 -1.14 36.56
CA GLN A 52 -1.45 -1.16 35.50
C GLN A 52 -1.38 -2.54 34.83
N VAL A 53 -1.97 -2.66 33.64
CA VAL A 53 -2.04 -3.93 32.88
C VAL A 53 -0.71 -4.28 32.21
N LYS A 54 -0.02 -3.30 31.61
CA LYS A 54 1.27 -3.48 30.92
C LYS A 54 2.44 -3.43 31.89
N ASN A 55 2.49 -4.40 32.81
CA ASN A 55 3.53 -4.51 33.83
C ASN A 55 4.66 -5.48 33.43
N LYS A 56 5.69 -5.62 34.27
CA LYS A 56 6.83 -6.53 34.03
C LYS A 56 6.38 -7.99 33.84
N ALA A 57 5.37 -8.43 34.59
CA ALA A 57 4.83 -9.79 34.50
C ALA A 57 4.09 -10.05 33.17
N TYR A 58 3.44 -9.03 32.60
CA TYR A 58 2.83 -9.08 31.28
C TYR A 58 3.88 -9.31 30.20
N TYR A 59 4.93 -8.47 30.14
CA TYR A 59 5.96 -8.58 29.10
C TYR A 59 6.76 -9.88 29.17
N LYS A 60 6.95 -10.46 30.36
CA LYS A 60 7.57 -11.79 30.51
C LYS A 60 6.80 -12.92 29.82
N ARG A 61 5.48 -12.78 29.66
CA ARG A 61 4.59 -13.78 29.04
C ARG A 61 4.08 -13.36 27.66
N TYR A 62 4.45 -12.17 27.20
CA TYR A 62 3.93 -11.62 25.95
C TYR A 62 4.59 -12.30 24.75
N GLN A 63 3.83 -13.14 24.04
CA GLN A 63 4.28 -13.76 22.80
C GLN A 63 4.02 -12.83 21.60
N THR A 64 5.11 -12.38 20.96
CA THR A 64 4.98 -11.54 19.76
C THR A 64 4.52 -12.36 18.56
N LYS A 65 3.56 -11.82 17.80
CA LYS A 65 3.23 -12.36 16.47
C LYS A 65 4.41 -12.17 15.49
N TYR A 66 4.40 -12.90 14.37
CA TYR A 66 5.42 -12.76 13.33
C TYR A 66 5.58 -11.31 12.85
N ARG A 67 6.81 -10.94 12.45
CA ARG A 67 7.17 -9.55 12.09
C ARG A 67 6.19 -8.92 11.10
N ARG A 68 5.89 -9.58 9.97
CA ARG A 68 4.98 -9.04 8.94
C ARG A 68 3.52 -8.97 9.39
N ARG A 69 3.11 -9.76 10.40
CA ARG A 69 1.79 -9.65 11.01
C ARG A 69 1.70 -8.45 11.93
N ARG A 70 2.78 -8.16 12.69
CA ARG A 70 2.90 -6.95 13.52
C ARG A 70 2.96 -5.68 12.67
N GLU A 71 3.61 -5.73 11.50
CA GLU A 71 3.61 -4.64 10.51
C GLU A 71 2.30 -4.52 9.73
N GLY A 72 1.35 -5.46 9.89
CA GLY A 72 0.07 -5.42 9.17
C GLY A 72 0.20 -5.58 7.65
N LYS A 73 1.21 -6.32 7.16
CA LYS A 73 1.49 -6.46 5.71
C LYS A 73 1.16 -7.84 5.14
N THR A 74 0.89 -8.83 5.98
CA THR A 74 0.69 -10.20 5.52
C THR A 74 -0.27 -10.95 6.41
N ASP A 75 -1.30 -11.52 5.78
CA ASP A 75 -2.05 -12.61 6.36
C ASP A 75 -1.31 -13.94 6.08
N TYR A 76 -0.82 -14.56 7.16
CA TYR A 76 -0.13 -15.84 7.07
C TYR A 76 -1.08 -17.01 6.78
N TYR A 77 -2.38 -16.86 7.05
CA TYR A 77 -3.38 -17.88 6.77
C TYR A 77 -3.62 -18.04 5.26
N ALA A 78 -3.86 -16.92 4.55
CA ALA A 78 -3.93 -16.90 3.09
C ALA A 78 -2.58 -17.30 2.46
N ARG A 79 -1.46 -16.75 2.96
CA ARG A 79 -0.13 -17.05 2.43
C ARG A 79 0.22 -18.55 2.50
N LYS A 80 -0.10 -19.23 3.61
CA LYS A 80 0.14 -20.68 3.74
C LYS A 80 -0.55 -21.46 2.62
N ARG A 81 -1.79 -21.13 2.28
CA ARG A 81 -2.57 -21.82 1.22
C ARG A 81 -2.04 -21.53 -0.18
N LEU A 82 -1.63 -20.28 -0.42
CA LEU A 82 -1.11 -19.87 -1.72
C LEU A 82 0.27 -20.48 -1.99
N VAL A 83 1.16 -20.54 -0.99
CA VAL A 83 2.56 -20.96 -1.15
C VAL A 83 2.75 -22.47 -1.12
N VAL A 84 2.01 -23.19 -0.28
CA VAL A 84 2.23 -24.62 -0.10
C VAL A 84 1.94 -25.36 -1.42
N GLN A 85 2.95 -26.11 -1.86
CA GLN A 85 2.90 -27.00 -3.01
C GLN A 85 2.74 -28.45 -2.54
N ALA A 86 2.04 -29.25 -3.34
CA ALA A 86 1.91 -30.68 -3.09
C ALA A 86 3.29 -31.38 -3.12
N LYS A 87 3.54 -32.28 -2.17
CA LYS A 87 4.86 -32.89 -1.99
C LYS A 87 5.26 -33.84 -3.12
N ASN A 88 4.29 -34.43 -3.81
CA ASN A 88 4.50 -35.21 -5.03
C ASN A 88 4.99 -34.39 -6.24
N LYS A 89 4.96 -33.04 -6.16
CA LYS A 89 5.56 -32.15 -7.17
C LYS A 89 7.01 -31.78 -6.84
N TYR A 90 7.57 -32.29 -5.74
CA TYR A 90 8.97 -32.12 -5.32
C TYR A 90 9.43 -30.65 -5.38
N ASN A 91 10.36 -30.33 -6.28
CA ASN A 91 10.99 -29.02 -6.42
C ASN A 91 10.26 -28.07 -7.39
N SER A 92 9.13 -28.48 -7.98
CA SER A 92 8.39 -27.65 -8.92
C SER A 92 7.82 -26.40 -8.24
N PRO A 93 8.22 -25.20 -8.65
CA PRO A 93 7.81 -23.95 -8.02
C PRO A 93 6.31 -23.70 -8.21
N LYS A 94 5.66 -23.17 -7.18
CA LYS A 94 4.28 -22.67 -7.26
C LYS A 94 4.32 -21.15 -7.43
N TYR A 95 4.05 -20.70 -8.64
CA TYR A 95 4.11 -19.28 -9.00
C TYR A 95 2.86 -18.53 -8.54
N ARG A 96 3.06 -17.30 -8.08
CA ARG A 96 1.99 -16.40 -7.64
C ARG A 96 2.12 -15.06 -8.35
N LEU A 97 1.00 -14.54 -8.83
CA LEU A 97 0.86 -13.18 -9.31
C LEU A 97 0.57 -12.27 -8.11
N VAL A 98 1.61 -11.62 -7.60
CA VAL A 98 1.52 -10.69 -6.48
C VAL A 98 1.17 -9.31 -7.01
N VAL A 99 -0.01 -8.81 -6.67
CA VAL A 99 -0.46 -7.46 -7.04
C VAL A 99 -0.51 -6.59 -5.79
N ARG A 100 0.19 -5.45 -5.81
CA ARG A 100 0.22 -4.49 -4.70
C ARG A 100 0.00 -3.09 -5.23
N ILE A 101 -1.12 -2.51 -4.83
CA ILE A 101 -1.45 -1.11 -5.13
C ILE A 101 -0.93 -0.27 -3.97
N THR A 102 -0.13 0.75 -4.27
CA THR A 102 0.28 1.80 -3.34
C THR A 102 -0.50 3.09 -3.66
N ASN A 103 -0.19 4.20 -3.00
CA ASN A 103 -0.91 5.45 -3.24
C ASN A 103 -0.62 6.07 -4.61
N LYS A 104 0.56 5.79 -5.19
CA LYS A 104 1.02 6.41 -6.44
C LYS A 104 1.57 5.42 -7.46
N ASP A 105 1.49 4.12 -7.19
CA ASP A 105 2.10 3.09 -8.03
C ASP A 105 1.35 1.77 -7.89
N ILE A 106 1.34 0.98 -8.97
CA ILE A 106 0.84 -0.39 -9.02
C ILE A 106 2.04 -1.30 -9.27
N VAL A 107 2.22 -2.28 -8.39
CA VAL A 107 3.33 -3.22 -8.42
C VAL A 107 2.77 -4.61 -8.74
N THR A 108 3.22 -5.21 -9.84
CA THR A 108 2.86 -6.58 -10.23
C THR A 108 4.13 -7.42 -10.28
N GLN A 109 4.11 -8.62 -9.68
CA GLN A 109 5.27 -9.50 -9.62
C GLN A 109 4.87 -10.98 -9.77
N ILE A 110 5.67 -11.76 -10.50
CA ILE A 110 5.59 -13.23 -10.45
C ILE A 110 6.59 -13.74 -9.41
N VAL A 111 6.08 -14.44 -8.39
CA VAL A 111 6.87 -14.81 -7.21
C VAL A 111 6.63 -16.26 -6.82
N TYR A 112 7.70 -16.99 -6.50
CA TYR A 112 7.63 -18.31 -5.88
C TYR A 112 8.45 -18.35 -4.58
N ALA A 113 8.12 -19.26 -3.67
CA ALA A 113 8.76 -19.32 -2.36
C ALA A 113 9.94 -20.30 -2.35
N LYS A 114 11.03 -19.92 -1.68
CA LYS A 114 12.12 -20.82 -1.24
C LYS A 114 12.33 -20.70 0.27
N LEU A 115 13.17 -21.57 0.83
CA LEU A 115 13.46 -21.59 2.27
C LEU A 115 14.10 -20.29 2.77
N GLN A 116 15.02 -19.70 2.00
CA GLN A 116 15.68 -18.44 2.36
C GLN A 116 14.75 -17.22 2.22
N GLY A 117 13.80 -17.29 1.30
CA GLY A 117 12.92 -16.19 0.96
C GLY A 117 12.18 -16.42 -0.35
N ASP A 118 11.27 -15.50 -0.67
CA ASP A 118 10.58 -15.49 -1.94
C ASP A 118 11.53 -15.00 -3.04
N ILE A 119 11.49 -15.66 -4.20
CA ILE A 119 12.23 -15.24 -5.40
C ILE A 119 11.23 -14.65 -6.39
N VAL A 120 11.56 -13.45 -6.87
CA VAL A 120 10.82 -12.75 -7.92
C VAL A 120 11.38 -13.20 -9.26
N LEU A 121 10.52 -13.77 -10.12
CA LEU A 121 10.88 -14.17 -11.48
C LEU A 121 10.96 -12.95 -12.40
N ALA A 122 9.87 -12.16 -12.39
CA ALA A 122 9.76 -10.89 -13.10
C ALA A 122 8.88 -9.92 -12.29
N ALA A 123 9.06 -8.63 -12.54
CA ALA A 123 8.28 -7.56 -11.95
C ALA A 123 7.94 -6.51 -13.02
N ALA A 124 6.81 -5.84 -12.86
CA ALA A 124 6.42 -4.65 -13.61
C ALA A 124 5.79 -3.63 -12.65
N TYR A 125 5.88 -2.36 -13.01
CA TYR A 125 5.44 -1.24 -12.18
C TYR A 125 4.71 -0.20 -13.01
N ALA A 126 3.76 0.53 -12.42
CA ALA A 126 3.03 1.56 -13.14
C ALA A 126 3.91 2.75 -13.51
N HIS A 127 4.93 3.06 -12.70
CA HIS A 127 5.90 4.09 -13.04
C HIS A 127 6.80 3.77 -14.26
N GLU A 128 6.73 2.56 -14.82
CA GLU A 128 7.34 2.22 -16.10
C GLU A 128 6.42 2.52 -17.30
N LEU A 129 5.10 2.66 -17.07
CA LEU A 129 4.11 2.90 -18.12
C LEU A 129 4.31 4.19 -18.94
N PRO A 130 4.87 5.29 -18.39
CA PRO A 130 5.15 6.49 -19.20
C PRO A 130 6.05 6.23 -20.42
N ARG A 131 6.87 5.17 -20.39
CA ARG A 131 7.68 4.75 -21.54
C ARG A 131 6.82 4.26 -22.71
N TYR A 132 5.64 3.74 -22.42
CA TYR A 132 4.70 3.21 -23.40
C TYR A 132 3.57 4.20 -23.72
N GLY A 133 3.68 5.46 -23.33
CA GLY A 133 2.69 6.52 -23.65
C GLY A 133 1.76 6.90 -22.49
N ILE A 134 1.53 6.01 -21.50
CA ILE A 134 0.65 6.32 -20.36
C ILE A 134 1.44 7.12 -19.30
N LYS A 135 1.43 8.45 -19.41
CA LYS A 135 2.15 9.33 -18.49
C LYS A 135 1.38 9.63 -17.19
N HIS A 136 0.06 9.81 -17.29
CA HIS A 136 -0.82 10.16 -16.18
C HIS A 136 -1.68 8.97 -15.75
N GLY A 137 -2.41 9.11 -14.64
CA GLY A 137 -3.40 8.11 -14.23
C GLY A 137 -2.82 6.76 -13.78
N LEU A 138 -1.56 6.70 -13.33
CA LEU A 138 -0.80 5.46 -13.01
C LEU A 138 -1.39 4.56 -11.91
N THR A 139 -2.54 4.93 -11.32
CA THR A 139 -3.20 4.13 -10.29
C THR A 139 -4.65 3.79 -10.61
N ASN A 140 -5.19 4.16 -11.77
CA ASN A 140 -6.56 3.80 -12.15
C ASN A 140 -6.68 2.31 -12.53
N TRP A 141 -7.86 1.90 -13.02
CA TRP A 141 -8.11 0.51 -13.43
C TRP A 141 -7.38 0.15 -14.74
N ALA A 142 -7.38 1.06 -15.72
CA ALA A 142 -6.69 0.90 -17.00
C ALA A 142 -5.16 0.72 -16.84
N ALA A 143 -4.52 1.54 -16.00
CA ALA A 143 -3.11 1.38 -15.63
C ALA A 143 -2.86 0.04 -14.90
N ALA A 144 -3.80 -0.43 -14.07
CA ALA A 144 -3.69 -1.75 -13.45
C ALA A 144 -3.67 -2.85 -14.52
N TYR A 145 -4.57 -2.78 -15.50
CA TYR A 145 -4.59 -3.67 -16.65
C TYR A 145 -3.27 -3.64 -17.43
N ALA A 146 -2.80 -2.46 -17.84
CA ALA A 146 -1.56 -2.29 -18.58
C ALA A 146 -0.34 -2.83 -17.81
N THR A 147 -0.25 -2.61 -16.49
CA THR A 147 0.84 -3.20 -15.67
C THR A 147 0.77 -4.73 -15.55
N GLY A 148 -0.42 -5.31 -15.60
CA GLY A 148 -0.62 -6.76 -15.66
C GLY A 148 -0.15 -7.33 -17.00
N LEU A 149 -0.56 -6.69 -18.10
CA LEU A 149 -0.17 -7.04 -19.46
C LEU A 149 1.35 -6.97 -19.65
N LEU A 150 1.98 -5.89 -19.17
CA LEU A 150 3.43 -5.72 -19.21
C LEU A 150 4.17 -6.85 -18.47
N LEU A 151 3.69 -7.23 -17.28
CA LEU A 151 4.28 -8.34 -16.53
C LEU A 151 4.15 -9.66 -17.30
N ALA A 152 2.99 -9.94 -17.89
CA ALA A 152 2.75 -11.16 -18.64
C ALA A 152 3.68 -11.28 -19.84
N ARG A 153 3.75 -10.25 -20.69
CA ARG A 153 4.64 -10.24 -21.86
C ARG A 153 6.11 -10.34 -21.45
N ARG A 154 6.52 -9.70 -20.34
CA ARG A 154 7.88 -9.79 -19.81
C ARG A 154 8.25 -11.20 -19.34
N VAL A 155 7.33 -11.89 -18.66
CA VAL A 155 7.52 -13.27 -18.21
C VAL A 155 7.62 -14.23 -19.40
N LEU A 156 6.71 -14.10 -20.37
CA LEU A 156 6.71 -14.97 -21.54
C LEU A 156 7.94 -14.75 -22.42
N ASN A 157 8.36 -13.50 -22.64
CA ASN A 157 9.59 -13.19 -23.37
C ASN A 157 10.84 -13.74 -22.65
N GLN A 158 10.90 -13.64 -21.33
CA GLN A 158 12.01 -14.21 -20.53
C GLN A 158 12.07 -15.75 -20.62
N LEU A 159 10.93 -16.41 -20.84
CA LEU A 159 10.82 -17.87 -20.96
C LEU A 159 10.82 -18.38 -22.41
N GLY A 160 10.81 -17.50 -23.42
CA GLY A 160 10.69 -17.87 -24.83
C GLY A 160 9.32 -18.47 -25.21
N LEU A 161 8.25 -18.00 -24.58
CA LEU A 161 6.86 -18.45 -24.77
C LEU A 161 5.95 -17.37 -25.36
N ASP A 162 6.53 -16.24 -25.76
CA ASP A 162 5.83 -15.04 -26.20
C ASP A 162 5.10 -15.18 -27.53
N SER A 163 5.63 -15.97 -28.46
CA SER A 163 4.98 -16.31 -29.74
C SER A 163 3.95 -17.44 -29.61
N LYS A 164 4.10 -18.34 -28.62
CA LYS A 164 3.19 -19.48 -28.42
C LYS A 164 1.90 -19.06 -27.73
N TYR A 165 2.02 -18.12 -26.79
CA TYR A 165 0.92 -17.62 -25.99
C TYR A 165 0.84 -16.11 -26.14
N GLU A 166 0.33 -15.66 -27.29
CA GLU A 166 0.13 -14.22 -27.58
C GLU A 166 -0.95 -13.62 -26.67
N GLY A 167 -1.92 -14.45 -26.28
CA GLY A 167 -3.06 -14.05 -25.46
C GLY A 167 -4.14 -13.39 -26.31
N GLN A 168 -4.93 -12.52 -25.70
CA GLN A 168 -5.97 -11.77 -26.40
C GLN A 168 -5.37 -10.48 -26.94
N THR A 169 -5.27 -10.33 -28.27
CA THR A 169 -4.69 -9.16 -28.94
C THR A 169 -5.58 -7.93 -28.84
N GLU A 170 -6.88 -8.13 -29.02
CA GLU A 170 -7.91 -7.10 -28.96
C GLU A 170 -8.76 -7.31 -27.70
N PRO A 171 -8.58 -6.49 -26.65
CA PRO A 171 -9.34 -6.63 -25.42
C PRO A 171 -10.81 -6.22 -25.62
N ASP A 172 -11.71 -7.20 -25.68
CA ASP A 172 -13.17 -7.01 -25.83
C ASP A 172 -13.92 -6.98 -24.49
N GLY A 173 -13.24 -7.29 -23.38
CA GLY A 173 -13.85 -7.38 -22.05
C GLY A 173 -14.50 -8.75 -21.74
N GLU A 174 -14.40 -9.72 -22.64
CA GLU A 174 -14.86 -11.08 -22.40
C GLU A 174 -13.87 -11.87 -21.53
N LYS A 175 -14.30 -13.02 -21.03
CA LYS A 175 -13.39 -13.89 -20.29
C LYS A 175 -12.52 -14.66 -21.27
N PHE A 176 -11.23 -14.42 -21.17
CA PHE A 176 -10.22 -15.16 -21.88
C PHE A 176 -9.51 -16.14 -20.94
N GLU A 177 -9.46 -17.40 -21.33
CA GLU A 177 -8.63 -18.41 -20.68
C GLU A 177 -7.61 -18.95 -21.69
N VAL A 178 -6.35 -18.98 -21.30
CA VAL A 178 -5.28 -19.52 -22.14
C VAL A 178 -5.40 -21.03 -22.18
N GLU A 179 -5.71 -21.56 -23.37
CA GLU A 179 -5.81 -22.99 -23.62
C GLU A 179 -4.43 -23.66 -23.75
N GLU A 180 -4.39 -24.97 -23.54
CA GLU A 180 -3.17 -25.75 -23.72
C GLU A 180 -2.98 -26.02 -25.22
N LEU A 181 -1.76 -25.86 -25.72
CA LEU A 181 -1.43 -26.23 -27.09
C LEU A 181 -1.26 -27.75 -27.16
N GLU A 182 -1.79 -28.38 -28.22
CA GLU A 182 -1.68 -29.83 -28.43
C GLU A 182 -0.20 -30.24 -28.55
N ASP A 183 0.56 -29.53 -29.38
CA ASP A 183 1.99 -29.76 -29.61
C ASP A 183 2.87 -28.63 -29.04
N GLY A 184 2.82 -28.43 -27.72
CA GLY A 184 3.60 -27.37 -27.09
C GLY A 184 3.81 -27.46 -25.57
N PRO A 185 4.71 -26.62 -25.01
CA PRO A 185 4.85 -26.47 -23.58
C PRO A 185 3.58 -25.85 -23.01
N ARG A 186 3.08 -26.38 -21.88
CA ARG A 186 1.88 -25.85 -21.20
C ARG A 186 1.98 -24.35 -20.87
N PRO A 187 0.85 -23.63 -20.80
CA PRO A 187 0.84 -22.21 -20.49
C PRO A 187 1.33 -21.94 -19.07
N PHE A 188 2.03 -20.81 -18.90
CA PHE A 188 2.60 -20.43 -17.62
C PHE A 188 1.48 -20.15 -16.61
N THR A 189 1.40 -20.98 -15.57
CA THR A 189 0.33 -20.89 -14.58
C THR A 189 0.76 -20.10 -13.35
N ALA A 190 -0.01 -19.08 -12.96
CA ALA A 190 0.22 -18.29 -11.75
C ALA A 190 -1.06 -18.07 -10.94
N PHE A 191 -0.95 -18.06 -9.61
CA PHE A 191 -2.10 -17.83 -8.71
C PHE A 191 -2.11 -16.41 -8.15
N LEU A 192 -3.25 -15.72 -8.20
CA LEU A 192 -3.37 -14.35 -7.68
C LEU A 192 -3.12 -14.29 -6.16
N ASP A 193 -2.20 -13.43 -5.73
CA ASP A 193 -1.95 -13.05 -4.35
C ASP A 193 -2.37 -11.58 -4.15
N THR A 194 -3.57 -11.38 -3.61
CA THR A 194 -4.14 -10.05 -3.30
C THR A 194 -3.60 -9.45 -2.00
N GLY A 195 -2.86 -10.23 -1.21
CA GLY A 195 -2.34 -9.83 0.10
C GLY A 195 -3.45 -9.55 1.10
N LEU A 196 -3.56 -8.29 1.53
CA LEU A 196 -4.59 -7.82 2.47
C LEU A 196 -5.65 -6.95 1.79
N ARG A 197 -5.60 -6.82 0.46
CA ARG A 197 -6.61 -6.05 -0.27
C ARG A 197 -7.94 -6.79 -0.21
N ARG A 198 -9.01 -6.04 0.08
CA ARG A 198 -10.37 -6.57 0.03
C ARG A 198 -10.69 -6.93 -1.41
N THR A 199 -11.21 -8.13 -1.62
CA THR A 199 -11.59 -8.66 -2.93
C THR A 199 -13.03 -8.26 -3.27
N THR A 200 -13.26 -6.94 -3.40
CA THR A 200 -14.53 -6.40 -3.91
C THR A 200 -14.58 -6.47 -5.42
N THR A 201 -15.80 -6.54 -5.96
CA THR A 201 -16.06 -6.40 -7.40
C THR A 201 -15.56 -5.02 -7.86
N GLY A 202 -14.93 -4.96 -9.04
CA GLY A 202 -14.34 -3.73 -9.58
C GLY A 202 -12.99 -3.31 -8.96
N SER A 203 -12.43 -4.10 -8.05
CA SER A 203 -11.10 -3.79 -7.50
C SER A 203 -10.03 -3.81 -8.60
N ARG A 204 -9.20 -2.76 -8.64
CA ARG A 204 -8.04 -2.62 -9.54
C ARG A 204 -7.07 -3.82 -9.51
N VAL A 205 -7.06 -4.58 -8.41
CA VAL A 205 -6.28 -5.84 -8.32
C VAL A 205 -6.70 -6.83 -9.41
N PHE A 206 -7.99 -6.85 -9.74
CA PHE A 206 -8.53 -7.70 -10.81
C PHE A 206 -8.28 -7.11 -12.20
N GLY A 207 -8.11 -5.80 -12.35
CA GLY A 207 -7.62 -5.20 -13.60
C GLY A 207 -6.23 -5.74 -13.96
N ALA A 208 -5.29 -5.73 -13.00
CA ALA A 208 -3.98 -6.34 -13.20
C ALA A 208 -4.02 -7.86 -13.44
N LEU A 209 -5.00 -8.56 -12.88
CA LEU A 209 -5.23 -9.97 -13.19
C LEU A 209 -5.70 -10.14 -14.65
N LYS A 210 -6.67 -9.35 -15.10
CA LYS A 210 -7.24 -9.44 -16.45
C LYS A 210 -6.17 -9.10 -17.49
N GLY A 211 -5.38 -8.05 -17.28
CA GLY A 211 -4.24 -7.74 -18.15
C GLY A 211 -3.18 -8.84 -18.17
N ALA A 212 -2.93 -9.51 -17.03
CA ALA A 212 -2.00 -10.64 -17.00
C ALA A 212 -2.55 -11.88 -17.75
N ALA A 213 -3.86 -12.13 -17.68
CA ALA A 213 -4.52 -13.20 -18.40
C ALA A 213 -4.51 -12.94 -19.91
N ASP A 214 -4.92 -11.75 -20.33
CA ASP A 214 -4.95 -11.32 -21.73
C ASP A 214 -3.55 -11.25 -22.34
N GLY A 215 -2.52 -11.03 -21.51
CA GLY A 215 -1.12 -11.10 -21.93
C GLY A 215 -0.57 -12.52 -22.13
N GLY A 216 -1.38 -13.56 -21.89
CA GLY A 216 -1.02 -14.97 -22.15
C GLY A 216 -0.62 -15.78 -20.90
N LEU A 217 -0.79 -15.26 -19.68
CA LEU A 217 -0.60 -16.07 -18.47
C LEU A 217 -1.87 -16.82 -18.08
N ARG A 218 -1.76 -18.09 -17.72
CA ARG A 218 -2.87 -18.85 -17.15
C ARG A 218 -3.05 -18.49 -15.68
N VAL A 219 -3.97 -17.56 -15.40
CA VAL A 219 -4.37 -17.22 -14.03
C VAL A 219 -5.79 -17.73 -13.79
N PRO A 220 -6.01 -18.76 -12.97
CA PRO A 220 -7.35 -19.30 -12.74
C PRO A 220 -8.26 -18.26 -12.06
N HIS A 221 -9.38 -17.90 -12.69
CA HIS A 221 -10.30 -16.89 -12.17
C HIS A 221 -11.73 -17.04 -12.73
N SER A 222 -12.70 -16.41 -12.04
CA SER A 222 -14.08 -16.24 -12.50
C SER A 222 -14.34 -14.77 -12.84
N GLN A 223 -15.34 -14.49 -13.67
CA GLN A 223 -15.76 -13.11 -14.03
C GLN A 223 -16.36 -12.31 -12.86
N SER A 224 -16.77 -12.98 -11.78
CA SER A 224 -17.54 -12.41 -10.66
C SER A 224 -16.94 -11.20 -9.91
N ARG A 225 -15.69 -10.84 -10.18
CA ARG A 225 -14.99 -9.73 -9.53
C ARG A 225 -14.61 -8.60 -10.47
N PHE A 226 -14.91 -8.71 -11.76
CA PHE A 226 -14.70 -7.64 -12.71
C PHE A 226 -15.78 -6.55 -12.62
N PRO A 227 -15.46 -5.30 -13.02
CA PRO A 227 -16.48 -4.30 -13.36
C PRO A 227 -17.54 -4.90 -14.29
N GLY A 228 -18.80 -4.51 -14.13
CA GLY A 228 -19.91 -5.01 -14.97
C GLY A 228 -20.52 -6.33 -14.54
N TRP A 229 -20.05 -6.95 -13.45
CA TRP A 229 -20.69 -8.15 -12.91
C TRP A 229 -21.93 -7.82 -12.07
N ASP A 230 -23.10 -8.29 -12.51
CA ASP A 230 -24.39 -8.07 -11.84
C ASP A 230 -24.77 -9.19 -10.84
N GLY A 231 -24.00 -10.28 -10.80
CA GLY A 231 -24.31 -11.48 -10.03
C GLY A 231 -24.50 -12.74 -10.88
N LYS A 232 -24.84 -12.58 -12.15
CA LYS A 232 -25.14 -13.66 -13.10
C LYS A 232 -24.32 -13.53 -14.39
N GLU A 233 -24.29 -12.34 -14.97
CA GLU A 233 -23.66 -12.05 -16.25
C GLU A 233 -22.69 -10.88 -16.10
N ILE A 234 -21.76 -10.80 -17.06
CA ILE A 234 -20.82 -9.69 -17.15
C ILE A 234 -21.19 -8.81 -18.33
N ASP A 235 -21.30 -7.51 -18.08
CA ASP A 235 -21.27 -6.51 -19.14
C ASP A 235 -19.83 -6.37 -19.66
N ALA A 236 -19.56 -7.04 -20.79
CA ALA A 236 -18.26 -7.02 -21.44
C ALA A 236 -17.90 -5.64 -21.97
N GLU A 237 -18.88 -4.86 -22.44
CA GLU A 237 -18.68 -3.51 -22.95
C GLU A 237 -18.23 -2.57 -21.82
N LEU A 238 -18.86 -2.67 -20.65
CA LEU A 238 -18.42 -1.92 -19.48
C LEU A 238 -17.01 -2.33 -19.07
N LEU A 239 -16.67 -3.63 -19.08
CA LEU A 239 -15.30 -4.05 -18.76
C LEU A 239 -14.28 -3.50 -19.76
N ARG A 240 -14.62 -3.52 -21.06
CA ARG A 240 -13.81 -2.90 -22.11
C ARG A 240 -13.62 -1.41 -21.86
N GLY A 241 -14.67 -0.68 -21.50
CA GLY A 241 -14.58 0.72 -21.11
C GLY A 241 -13.64 0.96 -19.92
N TYR A 242 -13.59 0.04 -18.95
CA TYR A 242 -12.62 0.12 -17.85
C TYR A 242 -11.17 -0.14 -18.30
N ILE A 243 -10.95 -1.05 -19.26
CA ILE A 243 -9.63 -1.34 -19.85
C ILE A 243 -9.05 -0.10 -20.54
N PHE A 244 -9.87 0.62 -21.31
CA PHE A 244 -9.45 1.80 -22.07
C PHE A 244 -9.69 3.13 -21.35
N GLY A 245 -10.15 3.11 -20.10
CA GLY A 245 -10.26 4.33 -19.30
C GLY A 245 -11.50 5.19 -19.59
N ARG A 246 -12.53 4.67 -20.28
CA ARG A 246 -13.80 5.37 -20.55
C ARG A 246 -14.43 5.96 -19.29
N HIS A 247 -14.47 5.21 -18.19
CA HIS A 247 -14.94 5.71 -16.88
C HIS A 247 -14.18 6.95 -16.35
N VAL A 248 -12.94 7.17 -16.79
CA VAL A 248 -12.18 8.38 -16.46
C VAL A 248 -12.56 9.52 -17.41
N ALA A 249 -12.74 9.22 -18.70
CA ALA A 249 -13.25 10.16 -19.69
C ALA A 249 -14.66 10.68 -19.32
N ASP A 250 -15.59 9.77 -19.03
CA ASP A 250 -16.95 10.11 -18.57
C ASP A 250 -16.92 10.99 -17.32
N TYR A 251 -15.97 10.75 -16.41
CA TYR A 251 -15.81 11.56 -15.20
C TYR A 251 -15.15 12.92 -15.46
N MET A 252 -14.30 13.02 -16.49
CA MET A 252 -13.76 14.29 -16.96
C MET A 252 -14.87 15.16 -17.53
N GLU A 253 -15.69 14.62 -18.43
CA GLU A 253 -16.83 15.30 -19.04
C GLU A 253 -17.85 15.76 -17.98
N TYR A 254 -18.26 14.84 -17.09
CA TYR A 254 -19.16 15.18 -15.99
C TYR A 254 -18.66 16.34 -15.12
N LEU A 255 -17.37 16.37 -14.78
CA LEU A 255 -16.80 17.45 -13.98
C LEU A 255 -16.64 18.76 -14.76
N GLN A 256 -16.41 18.71 -16.07
CA GLN A 256 -16.38 19.94 -16.89
C GLN A 256 -17.75 20.63 -16.91
N GLU A 257 -18.84 19.86 -16.93
CA GLU A 257 -20.21 20.38 -16.95
C GLU A 257 -20.67 20.87 -15.57
N GLU A 258 -20.38 20.12 -14.50
CA GLU A 258 -20.93 20.38 -13.16
C GLU A 258 -20.03 21.25 -12.27
N ASP A 259 -18.70 21.07 -12.34
CA ASP A 259 -17.75 21.74 -11.43
C ASP A 259 -16.34 21.88 -12.06
N ASP A 260 -16.17 22.96 -12.83
CA ASP A 260 -14.90 23.31 -13.48
C ASP A 260 -13.72 23.50 -12.50
N GLU A 261 -13.98 23.94 -11.26
CA GLU A 261 -12.92 24.05 -10.25
C GLU A 261 -12.43 22.67 -9.82
N ALA A 262 -13.34 21.72 -9.60
CA ALA A 262 -12.99 20.34 -9.30
C ALA A 262 -12.31 19.66 -10.49
N TYR A 263 -12.74 19.93 -11.72
CA TYR A 263 -12.11 19.44 -12.94
C TYR A 263 -10.63 19.89 -13.01
N LYS A 264 -10.37 21.19 -12.90
CA LYS A 264 -9.02 21.76 -12.89
C LYS A 264 -8.15 21.18 -11.78
N ARG A 265 -8.70 20.94 -10.59
CA ARG A 265 -7.95 20.38 -9.46
C ARG A 265 -7.60 18.91 -9.65
N GLN A 266 -8.54 18.09 -10.14
CA GLN A 266 -8.35 16.64 -10.23
C GLN A 266 -7.50 16.24 -11.43
N PHE A 267 -7.69 16.93 -12.56
CA PHE A 267 -7.06 16.59 -13.83
C PHE A 267 -6.01 17.61 -14.28
N ALA A 268 -5.49 18.44 -13.35
CA ALA A 268 -4.46 19.45 -13.61
C ALA A 268 -3.33 18.94 -14.53
N SER A 269 -2.81 17.75 -14.27
CA SER A 269 -1.70 17.20 -15.05
C SER A 269 -2.09 16.78 -16.47
N LEU A 270 -3.34 16.36 -16.70
CA LEU A 270 -3.84 16.04 -18.04
C LEU A 270 -4.07 17.33 -18.83
N ILE A 271 -4.63 18.36 -18.18
CA ILE A 271 -4.87 19.68 -18.76
C ILE A 271 -3.54 20.34 -19.16
N GLU A 272 -2.49 20.22 -18.34
CA GLU A 272 -1.14 20.71 -18.65
C GLU A 272 -0.54 20.08 -19.91
N GLU A 273 -0.85 18.81 -20.19
CA GLU A 273 -0.40 18.12 -21.41
C GLU A 273 -1.41 18.20 -22.58
N GLY A 274 -2.56 18.87 -22.38
CA GLY A 274 -3.60 19.02 -23.39
C GLY A 274 -4.30 17.72 -23.77
N ILE A 275 -4.45 16.79 -22.82
CA ILE A 275 -5.11 15.49 -23.03
C ILE A 275 -6.58 15.60 -22.61
N GLU A 276 -7.49 15.38 -23.56
CA GLU A 276 -8.94 15.39 -23.34
C GLU A 276 -9.48 13.97 -23.03
N GLY A 277 -10.77 13.88 -22.70
CA GLY A 277 -11.40 12.59 -22.36
C GLY A 277 -11.35 11.59 -23.52
N ASP A 278 -11.60 12.08 -24.73
CA ASP A 278 -11.65 11.27 -25.95
C ASP A 278 -10.28 10.66 -26.32
N ASP A 279 -9.19 11.34 -26.01
CA ASP A 279 -7.82 10.89 -26.29
C ASP A 279 -7.41 9.68 -25.43
N LEU A 280 -8.06 9.45 -24.29
CA LEU A 280 -7.64 8.43 -23.33
C LEU A 280 -7.69 7.02 -23.93
N GLU A 281 -8.72 6.71 -24.72
CA GLU A 281 -8.86 5.38 -25.32
C GLU A 281 -7.70 5.08 -26.28
N GLU A 282 -7.32 6.03 -27.13
CA GLU A 282 -6.19 5.91 -28.06
C GLU A 282 -4.84 5.78 -27.33
N ILE A 283 -4.66 6.51 -26.22
CA ILE A 283 -3.46 6.42 -25.38
C ILE A 283 -3.30 4.99 -24.81
N TYR A 284 -4.37 4.38 -24.29
CA TYR A 284 -4.28 3.01 -23.77
C TYR A 284 -4.12 1.97 -24.89
N GLN A 285 -4.80 2.14 -26.03
CA GLN A 285 -4.65 1.25 -27.19
C GLN A 285 -3.20 1.23 -27.70
N SER A 286 -2.63 2.42 -27.96
CA SER A 286 -1.23 2.56 -28.39
C SER A 286 -0.25 2.00 -27.36
N ALA A 287 -0.50 2.22 -26.07
CA ALA A 287 0.32 1.66 -25.00
C ALA A 287 0.27 0.12 -24.95
N HIS A 288 -0.90 -0.49 -25.14
CA HIS A 288 -1.02 -1.94 -25.20
C HIS A 288 -0.22 -2.54 -26.36
N ALA A 289 -0.24 -1.89 -27.53
CA ALA A 289 0.59 -2.27 -28.68
C ALA A 289 2.09 -2.14 -28.37
N ALA A 290 2.52 -1.00 -27.83
CA ALA A 290 3.92 -0.74 -27.46
C ALA A 290 4.45 -1.73 -26.40
N ILE A 291 3.61 -2.12 -25.43
CA ILE A 291 3.95 -3.13 -24.42
C ILE A 291 4.19 -4.50 -25.06
N ARG A 292 3.39 -4.88 -26.07
CA ARG A 292 3.58 -6.15 -26.78
C ARG A 292 4.85 -6.16 -27.63
N GLU A 293 5.19 -5.04 -28.24
CA GLU A 293 6.41 -4.89 -29.04
C GLU A 293 7.68 -4.98 -28.17
N ASN A 294 7.73 -4.25 -27.05
CA ASN A 294 8.92 -4.22 -26.20
C ASN A 294 8.62 -4.34 -24.70
N PRO A 295 8.44 -5.56 -24.18
CA PRO A 295 8.14 -5.76 -22.76
C PRO A 295 9.36 -5.68 -21.83
N LYS A 296 10.58 -5.48 -22.37
CA LYS A 296 11.83 -5.62 -21.61
C LYS A 296 12.04 -4.49 -20.60
N ALA A 297 12.51 -4.85 -19.42
CA ALA A 297 12.86 -3.90 -18.37
C ALA A 297 14.17 -3.18 -18.69
N GLU A 298 14.14 -1.86 -18.81
CA GLU A 298 15.34 -1.05 -18.93
C GLU A 298 15.94 -0.77 -17.55
N LYS A 299 17.23 -1.11 -17.39
CA LYS A 299 17.96 -0.81 -16.17
C LYS A 299 18.52 0.60 -16.28
N LYS A 300 18.08 1.49 -15.40
CA LYS A 300 18.71 2.81 -15.24
C LYS A 300 20.17 2.64 -14.79
N GLU A 301 21.09 3.21 -15.55
CA GLU A 301 22.50 3.25 -15.17
C GLU A 301 22.70 4.01 -13.87
N ARG A 302 23.48 3.44 -12.96
CA ARG A 302 23.80 4.05 -11.66
C ARG A 302 25.31 4.13 -11.51
N LYS A 303 25.82 5.31 -11.18
CA LYS A 303 27.24 5.48 -10.84
C LYS A 303 27.56 4.62 -9.61
N PRO A 304 28.57 3.73 -9.69
CA PRO A 304 28.95 2.91 -8.55
C PRO A 304 29.59 3.81 -7.48
N MET A 305 28.95 3.89 -6.30
CA MET A 305 29.56 4.52 -5.14
C MET A 305 30.47 3.53 -4.41
N THR A 306 31.62 4.04 -3.97
CA THR A 306 32.55 3.34 -3.09
C THR A 306 31.92 3.06 -1.73
N THR A 307 32.49 2.09 -1.00
CA THR A 307 32.01 1.73 0.35
C THR A 307 32.10 2.92 1.32
N GLU A 308 33.12 3.75 1.19
CA GLU A 308 33.31 4.93 2.05
C GLU A 308 32.27 6.02 1.78
N GLU A 309 31.97 6.30 0.51
CA GLU A 309 30.93 7.25 0.12
C GLU A 309 29.57 6.83 0.64
N LYS A 310 29.22 5.53 0.49
CA LYS A 310 27.99 4.96 1.05
C LYS A 310 27.91 5.15 2.57
N ARG A 311 29.04 4.94 3.28
CA ARG A 311 29.11 5.13 4.73
C ARG A 311 28.92 6.59 5.12
N LYS A 312 29.60 7.53 4.45
CA LYS A 312 29.46 8.97 4.69
C LYS A 312 28.02 9.43 4.44
N GLN A 313 27.41 8.99 3.34
CA GLN A 313 26.02 9.30 3.01
C GLN A 313 25.06 8.73 4.06
N ALA A 314 25.27 7.50 4.53
CA ALA A 314 24.44 6.91 5.58
C ALA A 314 24.54 7.68 6.91
N LEU A 315 25.74 8.10 7.30
CA LEU A 315 25.97 8.86 8.54
C LEU A 315 25.32 10.26 8.52
N LYS A 316 25.06 10.83 7.33
CA LYS A 316 24.32 12.09 7.18
C LYS A 316 22.88 11.98 7.68
N TYR A 317 22.23 10.84 7.45
CA TYR A 317 20.80 10.64 7.76
C TYR A 317 20.56 9.79 9.01
N PHE A 318 21.49 8.90 9.34
CA PHE A 318 21.34 7.94 10.42
C PHE A 318 22.39 8.14 11.51
N ARG A 319 21.91 8.23 12.75
CA ARG A 319 22.79 8.23 13.93
C ARG A 319 23.25 6.81 14.23
N THR A 320 24.53 6.64 14.46
CA THR A 320 25.07 5.37 14.97
C THR A 320 24.66 5.15 16.43
N PRO A 321 24.27 3.92 16.82
CA PRO A 321 23.99 3.62 18.22
C PRO A 321 25.19 3.91 19.12
N LEU A 322 24.96 4.57 20.26
CA LEU A 322 26.01 4.82 21.26
C LEU A 322 26.62 3.51 21.72
N ASN A 323 27.94 3.46 21.81
CA ASN A 323 28.63 2.31 22.39
C ASN A 323 28.48 2.29 23.93
N TYR A 324 28.89 1.19 24.56
CA TYR A 324 28.73 1.01 26.01
C TYR A 324 29.49 2.07 26.84
N LYS A 325 30.72 2.41 26.45
CA LYS A 325 31.56 3.40 27.14
C LYS A 325 30.91 4.79 27.10
N GLN A 326 30.48 5.23 25.93
CA GLN A 326 29.76 6.48 25.73
C GLN A 326 28.45 6.53 26.54
N ARG A 327 27.72 5.42 26.65
CA ARG A 327 26.52 5.35 27.50
C ARG A 327 26.87 5.52 28.98
N LYS A 328 27.93 4.86 29.47
CA LYS A 328 28.41 4.99 30.85
C LYS A 328 28.86 6.41 31.18
N ASP A 329 29.70 6.98 30.32
CA ASP A 329 30.20 8.35 30.49
C ASP A 329 29.04 9.36 30.51
N ARG A 330 28.04 9.19 29.63
CA ARG A 330 26.83 10.01 29.64
C ARG A 330 26.03 9.89 30.95
N ILE A 331 25.95 8.69 31.54
CA ILE A 331 25.28 8.50 32.83
C ILE A 331 26.06 9.21 33.94
N ARG A 332 27.40 9.06 33.96
CA ARG A 332 28.28 9.74 34.93
C ARG A 332 28.09 11.26 34.87
N GLN A 333 28.23 11.85 33.68
CA GLN A 333 28.05 13.29 33.46
C GLN A 333 26.67 13.79 33.91
N LYS A 334 25.61 13.00 33.67
CA LYS A 334 24.25 13.34 34.13
C LYS A 334 24.13 13.35 35.65
N LYS A 335 24.74 12.38 36.34
CA LYS A 335 24.76 12.33 37.82
C LYS A 335 25.51 13.53 38.39
N GLU A 336 26.70 13.82 37.88
CA GLU A 336 27.52 14.95 38.31
C GLU A 336 26.82 16.29 38.07
N ALA A 337 26.17 16.47 36.92
CA ALA A 337 25.40 17.68 36.63
C ALA A 337 24.19 17.84 37.57
N PHE A 338 23.54 16.74 37.93
CA PHE A 338 22.42 16.76 38.88
C PHE A 338 22.90 17.11 40.30
N SER A 339 23.99 16.51 40.77
CA SER A 339 24.60 16.85 42.06
C SER A 339 25.01 18.32 42.12
N ARG A 340 25.59 18.87 41.05
CA ARG A 340 25.93 20.31 40.96
C ARG A 340 24.71 21.22 41.05
N LYS A 341 23.59 20.86 40.40
CA LYS A 341 22.34 21.63 40.49
C LYS A 341 21.72 21.62 41.89
N LEU A 342 21.79 20.48 42.58
CA LEU A 342 21.31 20.38 43.96
C LEU A 342 22.11 21.28 44.89
N ALA A 343 23.44 21.30 44.75
CA ALA A 343 24.31 22.17 45.55
C ALA A 343 24.05 23.65 45.26
N ALA A 344 23.90 24.05 43.99
CA ALA A 344 23.63 25.44 43.64
C ALA A 344 22.23 25.94 44.08
N GLY A 345 21.25 25.05 44.22
CA GLY A 345 19.91 25.39 44.71
C GLY A 345 19.74 25.29 46.23
N SER A 346 20.79 24.93 46.96
CA SER A 346 20.82 24.96 48.43
C SER A 346 21.54 26.19 49.01
N ASP A 347 22.13 27.02 48.14
CA ASP A 347 22.82 28.26 48.51
C ASP A 347 21.94 29.53 48.32
N GLU A 348 20.65 29.35 47.98
CA GLU A 348 19.55 30.34 48.09
C GLU A 348 18.55 29.89 49.17
#